data_AF-A0A3S0JV70-F1
#
_entry.id   AF-A0A3S0JV70-F1
#
_cell.length_a   1.000
_cell.length_b   1.000
_cell.length_c   1.000
_cell.angle_alpha   90.00
_cell.angle_beta   90.00
_cell.angle_gamma   90.00
#
_symmetry.space_group_name_H-M   'P 1'
#
loop_
_entity.id
_entity.type
_entity.pdbx_description
1 polymer ?
#
loop_
_entity_poly.entity_id
_entity_poly.type
_entity_poly.pdbx_seq_one_letter_code
_entity_poly.pdbx_strand_id
1 'polypeptide(L)'
;MGSITTAAVGVIVLVLTTPLVSNALQLLMERSNFIPGESSILTFEPYAINQGSSNYWLYGKDRSYYYHFTYDDDVPYVYIPQDNRCPRFDRQDARTWCNALPGKPR
;
A
#
# COMPACT_ATOMS: atom_id res chain seq x y z
N MET A 1 27.49 19.52 -18.17
CA MET A 1 26.26 19.11 -18.89
C MET A 1 25.91 17.62 -18.74
N GLY A 2 26.88 16.71 -18.56
CA GLY A 2 26.59 15.26 -18.46
C GLY A 2 25.93 14.75 -17.16
N SER A 3 25.99 15.49 -16.04
CA SER A 3 25.45 15.03 -14.74
C SER A 3 23.98 15.39 -14.51
N ILE A 4 23.49 16.46 -15.14
CA ILE A 4 22.10 16.94 -14.99
C ILE A 4 21.14 16.04 -15.77
N THR A 5 21.57 15.59 -16.96
CA THR A 5 20.80 14.66 -17.79
C THR A 5 20.67 13.29 -17.13
N THR A 6 21.71 12.77 -16.47
CA THR A 6 21.63 11.50 -15.74
C THR A 6 20.70 11.59 -14.54
N ALA A 7 20.77 12.67 -13.76
CA ALA A 7 19.87 12.88 -12.63
C ALA A 7 18.41 13.01 -13.08
N ALA A 8 18.15 13.78 -14.13
CA ALA A 8 16.81 13.94 -14.68
C ALA A 8 16.22 12.61 -15.18
N VAL A 9 17.01 11.81 -15.91
CA VAL A 9 16.58 10.48 -16.36
C VAL A 9 16.32 9.55 -15.18
N GLY A 10 17.18 9.58 -14.15
CA GLY A 10 16.98 8.80 -12.93
C GLY A 10 15.67 9.13 -12.21
N VAL A 11 15.34 10.41 -12.07
CA VAL A 11 14.08 10.87 -11.47
C VAL A 11 12.87 10.44 -12.31
N ILE A 12 12.94 10.58 -13.63
CA ILE A 12 11.85 10.16 -14.52
C ILE A 12 11.60 8.66 -14.40
N VAL A 13 12.66 7.83 -14.41
CA VAL A 13 12.51 6.39 -14.24
C VAL A 13 11.89 6.07 -12.89
N LEU A 14 12.31 6.73 -11.81
CA LEU A 14 11.77 6.49 -10.47
C LEU A 14 10.28 6.83 -10.39
N VAL A 15 9.86 7.94 -11.00
CA VAL A 15 8.45 8.36 -11.07
C VAL A 15 7.61 7.41 -11.93
N LEU A 16 8.12 6.96 -13.07
CA LEU A 16 7.37 6.13 -14.02
C LEU A 16 7.27 4.66 -13.60
N THR A 17 8.20 4.18 -12.78
CA THR A 17 8.27 2.75 -12.39
C THR A 17 7.76 2.48 -10.98
N THR A 18 7.38 3.51 -10.23
CA THR A 18 6.88 3.38 -8.86
C THR A 18 5.50 4.01 -8.69
N PRO A 19 4.67 3.54 -7.75
CA PRO A 19 3.40 4.15 -7.39
C PRO A 19 3.53 5.52 -6.67
N LEU A 20 4.71 6.15 -6.66
CA LEU A 20 5.00 7.40 -5.92
C LEU A 20 3.91 8.46 -6.13
N VAL A 21 3.58 8.77 -7.38
CA VAL A 21 2.61 9.83 -7.70
C VAL A 21 1.21 9.46 -7.23
N SER A 22 0.79 8.22 -7.44
CA SER A 22 -0.53 7.73 -7.01
C SER A 22 -0.66 7.76 -5.49
N ASN A 23 0.36 7.26 -4.78
CA ASN A 23 0.36 7.25 -3.32
C ASN A 23 0.42 8.67 -2.74
N ALA A 24 1.24 9.56 -3.31
CA ALA A 24 1.29 10.96 -2.90
C ALA A 24 -0.07 11.65 -3.08
N LEU A 25 -0.74 11.41 -4.22
CA LEU A 25 -2.05 12.00 -4.50
C LEU A 25 -3.12 11.46 -3.53
N GLN A 26 -3.13 10.17 -3.25
CA GLN A 26 -4.06 9.56 -2.29
C GLN A 26 -3.91 10.12 -0.87
N LEU A 27 -2.68 10.34 -0.42
CA LEU A 27 -2.38 10.95 0.89
C LEU A 27 -2.79 12.43 0.95
N LEU A 28 -2.72 13.15 -0.17
CA LEU A 28 -3.12 14.55 -0.25
C LEU A 28 -4.65 14.73 -0.30
N MET A 29 -5.36 13.83 -0.98
CA MET A 29 -6.81 13.96 -1.20
C MET A 29 -7.65 13.48 -0.03
N GLU A 30 -7.21 12.46 0.70
CA GLU A 30 -8.00 11.83 1.76
C GLU A 30 -7.15 11.66 3.02
N ARG A 31 -7.57 12.28 4.13
CA ARG A 31 -6.77 12.31 5.36
C ARG A 31 -6.72 10.97 6.08
N SER A 32 -7.70 10.10 5.84
CA SER A 32 -7.70 8.75 6.39
C SER A 32 -6.76 7.80 5.64
N ASN A 33 -6.20 8.22 4.49
CA ASN A 33 -5.18 7.43 3.81
C ASN A 33 -3.85 7.53 4.55
N PHE A 34 -3.21 6.38 4.66
CA PHE A 34 -1.85 6.25 5.16
C PHE A 34 -1.13 5.14 4.40
N ILE A 35 0.19 5.10 4.53
CA ILE A 35 1.03 4.01 4.00
C ILE A 35 1.32 3.03 5.14
N PRO A 36 1.15 1.71 4.92
CA PRO A 36 1.59 0.70 5.89
C PRO A 36 3.07 0.85 6.28
N GLY A 37 3.38 0.62 7.55
CA GLY A 37 4.71 0.79 8.13
C GLY A 37 5.76 -0.15 7.53
N GLU A 38 5.33 -1.35 7.13
CA GLU A 38 6.12 -2.37 6.44
C GLU A 38 6.35 -2.03 4.96
N SER A 39 5.64 -1.03 4.43
CA SER A 39 5.76 -0.57 3.05
C SER A 39 6.37 0.84 2.95
N SER A 40 6.26 1.42 1.75
CA SER A 40 6.71 2.77 1.45
C SER A 40 5.84 3.41 0.38
N ILE A 41 5.90 4.73 0.31
CA ILE A 41 5.24 5.51 -0.77
C ILE A 41 5.68 5.07 -2.18
N LEU A 42 6.84 4.41 -2.31
CA LEU A 42 7.40 3.93 -3.58
C LEU A 42 7.01 2.49 -3.90
N THR A 43 6.40 1.75 -2.99
CA THR A 43 6.19 0.30 -3.16
C THR A 43 4.77 -0.14 -2.85
N PHE A 44 4.05 0.63 -2.05
CA PHE A 44 2.66 0.32 -1.72
C PHE A 44 1.76 0.48 -2.94
N GLU A 45 0.97 -0.54 -3.23
CA GLU A 45 0.06 -0.59 -4.36
C GLU A 45 -1.35 -0.96 -3.86
N PRO A 46 -2.23 0.02 -3.67
CA PRO A 46 -3.65 -0.21 -3.47
C PRO A 46 -4.26 -0.93 -4.69
N TYR A 47 -5.06 -1.98 -4.45
CA TYR A 47 -5.79 -2.68 -5.52
C TYR A 47 -7.29 -2.80 -5.26
N ALA A 48 -7.76 -2.38 -4.09
CA ALA A 48 -9.18 -2.17 -3.82
C ALA A 48 -9.35 -0.85 -3.08
N ILE A 49 -10.21 0.02 -3.61
CA ILE A 49 -10.52 1.34 -3.07
C ILE A 49 -11.98 1.37 -2.63
N ASN A 50 -12.25 2.05 -1.53
CA ASN A 50 -13.62 2.29 -1.09
C ASN A 50 -14.38 3.14 -2.14
N GLN A 51 -15.52 2.63 -2.60
CA GLN A 51 -16.36 3.29 -3.60
C GLN A 51 -17.43 4.21 -2.98
N GLY A 52 -17.34 4.47 -1.67
CA GLY A 52 -18.24 5.35 -0.93
C GLY A 52 -17.89 6.83 -1.08
N SER A 53 -18.25 7.63 -0.08
CA SER A 53 -17.97 9.07 -0.06
C SER A 53 -16.49 9.44 0.10
N SER A 54 -15.66 8.49 0.52
CA SER A 54 -14.24 8.68 0.84
C SER A 54 -13.39 7.70 0.06
N ASN A 55 -12.25 8.17 -0.45
CA ASN A 55 -11.38 7.42 -1.35
C ASN A 55 -10.17 6.84 -0.60
N TYR A 56 -10.42 5.98 0.38
CA TYR A 56 -9.36 5.24 1.07
C TYR A 56 -9.18 3.83 0.51
N TRP A 57 -7.97 3.29 0.67
CA TRP A 57 -7.68 1.92 0.27
C TRP A 57 -8.31 0.91 1.24
N LEU A 58 -8.87 -0.16 0.69
CA LEU A 58 -9.43 -1.30 1.44
C LEU A 58 -8.43 -2.46 1.50
N TYR A 59 -7.76 -2.68 0.37
CA TYR A 59 -6.73 -3.68 0.23
C TYR A 59 -5.57 -3.15 -0.61
N GLY A 60 -4.37 -3.45 -0.17
CA GLY A 60 -3.14 -3.09 -0.85
C GLY A 60 -2.09 -4.20 -0.74
N LYS A 61 -1.00 -4.05 -1.47
CA LYS A 61 0.14 -4.96 -1.43
C LYS A 61 1.43 -4.18 -1.61
N ASP A 62 2.54 -4.84 -1.36
CA ASP A 62 3.83 -4.46 -1.94
C ASP A 62 4.53 -5.67 -2.57
N ARG A 63 5.82 -5.88 -2.30
CA ARG A 63 6.55 -7.08 -2.75
C ARG A 63 6.50 -8.21 -1.73
N SER A 64 6.25 -7.90 -0.46
CA SER A 64 6.40 -8.80 0.67
C SER A 64 5.05 -9.17 1.27
N TYR A 65 4.13 -8.21 1.34
CA TYR A 65 2.88 -8.35 2.10
C TYR A 65 1.64 -7.98 1.29
N TYR A 66 0.51 -8.55 1.72
CA TYR A 66 -0.84 -8.03 1.50
C TYR A 66 -1.28 -7.26 2.74
N TYR A 67 -2.09 -6.21 2.55
CA TYR A 67 -2.57 -5.30 3.58
C TYR A 67 -4.09 -5.15 3.49
N HIS A 68 -4.76 -5.07 4.63
CA HIS A 68 -6.20 -4.82 4.73
C HIS A 68 -6.49 -3.75 5.78
N PHE A 69 -7.24 -2.71 5.39
CA PHE A 69 -7.69 -1.65 6.28
C PHE A 69 -8.82 -2.13 7.17
N THR A 70 -8.70 -1.93 8.49
CA THR A 70 -9.57 -2.56 9.51
C THR A 70 -10.56 -1.60 10.17
N TYR A 71 -10.53 -0.30 9.88
CA TYR A 71 -11.42 0.72 10.45
C TYR A 71 -11.30 0.94 11.96
N ASP A 72 -10.29 0.36 12.57
CA ASP A 72 -10.01 0.45 14.00
C ASP A 72 -8.85 1.41 14.22
N ASP A 73 -9.00 2.37 15.13
CA ASP A 73 -7.97 3.38 15.39
C ASP A 73 -6.72 2.78 16.09
N ASP A 74 -6.89 1.71 16.88
CA ASP A 74 -5.80 1.02 17.59
C ASP A 74 -5.02 0.08 16.67
N VAL A 75 -5.74 -0.55 15.73
CA VAL A 75 -5.18 -1.42 14.69
C VAL A 75 -5.74 -0.95 13.36
N PRO A 76 -5.11 0.02 12.67
CA PRO A 76 -5.67 0.61 11.45
C PRO A 76 -5.57 -0.28 10.22
N TYR A 77 -4.72 -1.30 10.27
CA TYR A 77 -4.66 -2.35 9.26
C TYR A 77 -4.05 -3.63 9.83
N VAL A 78 -4.29 -4.73 9.11
CA VAL A 78 -3.54 -5.97 9.26
C VAL A 78 -2.79 -6.33 7.98
N TYR A 79 -1.75 -7.14 8.10
CA TYR A 79 -0.96 -7.59 6.98
C TYR A 79 -0.56 -9.07 7.08
N ILE A 80 -0.28 -9.69 5.93
CA ILE A 80 0.18 -11.08 5.83
C ILE A 80 1.21 -11.23 4.71
N PRO A 81 2.23 -12.09 4.84
CA PRO A 81 3.15 -12.36 3.74
C PRO A 81 2.43 -12.79 2.46
N GLN A 82 2.91 -12.37 1.30
CA GLN A 82 2.40 -12.87 0.02
C GLN A 82 2.73 -14.35 -0.17
N ASP A 83 3.93 -14.76 0.24
CA ASP A 83 4.30 -16.17 0.36
C ASP A 83 3.75 -16.74 1.67
N ASN A 84 2.48 -17.11 1.66
CA ASN A 84 1.80 -17.74 2.78
C ASN A 84 1.15 -19.06 2.35
N ARG A 85 0.81 -19.89 3.34
CA ARG A 85 0.17 -21.20 3.14
C ARG A 85 -1.23 -21.24 3.75
N CYS A 86 -1.93 -20.10 3.80
CA CYS A 86 -3.26 -20.07 4.40
C CYS A 86 -4.25 -20.88 3.54
N PRO A 87 -5.00 -21.81 4.15
CA PRO A 87 -6.03 -22.55 3.43
C PRO A 87 -7.09 -21.59 2.86
N ARG A 88 -7.43 -21.75 1.58
CA ARG A 88 -8.43 -20.90 0.88
C ARG A 88 -8.10 -19.40 0.95
N PHE A 89 -6.81 -19.07 0.92
CA PHE A 89 -6.35 -17.69 0.88
C PHE A 89 -7.01 -16.90 -0.25
N ASP A 90 -7.60 -15.76 0.10
CA ASP A 90 -8.10 -14.76 -0.83
C ASP A 90 -7.55 -13.39 -0.44
N ARG A 91 -6.85 -12.74 -1.37
CA ARG A 91 -6.27 -11.41 -1.17
C ARG A 91 -7.34 -10.31 -0.98
N GLN A 92 -8.60 -10.55 -1.34
CA GLN A 92 -9.71 -9.61 -1.16
C GLN A 92 -10.64 -9.97 0.00
N ASP A 93 -10.27 -10.97 0.81
CA ASP A 93 -11.00 -11.35 2.02
C ASP A 93 -10.04 -11.64 3.17
N ALA A 94 -9.80 -10.63 4.00
CA ALA A 94 -8.90 -10.73 5.16
C ALA A 94 -9.34 -11.79 6.18
N ARG A 95 -10.59 -12.25 6.17
CA ARG A 95 -11.05 -13.36 7.03
C ARG A 95 -10.39 -14.69 6.68
N THR A 96 -9.81 -14.79 5.48
CA THR A 96 -9.05 -15.96 5.03
C THR A 96 -7.57 -15.93 5.44
N TRP A 97 -7.12 -14.85 6.08
CA TRP A 97 -5.71 -14.63 6.42
C TRP A 97 -5.39 -15.23 7.79
N CYS A 98 -4.93 -16.47 7.79
CA CYS A 98 -4.79 -17.34 8.96
C CYS A 98 -3.81 -16.86 10.05
N ASN A 99 -2.92 -15.91 9.77
CA ASN A 99 -1.96 -15.35 10.74
C ASN A 99 -1.65 -13.87 10.42
N ALA A 100 -2.67 -13.07 10.13
CA ALA A 100 -2.46 -11.65 9.85
C ALA A 100 -1.95 -10.92 11.11
N LEU A 101 -0.97 -10.04 10.93
CA LEU A 101 -0.37 -9.26 12.00
C LEU A 101 -0.95 -7.84 12.01
N PRO A 102 -1.17 -7.23 13.19
CA PRO A 102 -1.55 -5.83 13.28
C PRO A 102 -0.37 -4.95 12.87
N GLY A 103 -0.65 -3.93 12.06
CA GLY A 103 0.36 -2.96 11.65
C GLY A 103 0.14 -1.60 12.29
N LYS A 104 1.18 -0.74 12.21
CA LYS A 104 1.10 0.68 12.63
C LYS A 104 1.39 1.59 11.43
N PRO A 105 0.67 2.70 11.25
CA PRO A 105 0.97 3.63 10.16
C PRO A 105 2.36 4.23 10.36
N ARG A 106 3.02 4.58 9.26
CA ARG A 106 4.26 5.36 9.31
C ARG A 106 3.96 6.85 9.45
#